data_AF-A0A9D9BPH3-F1
#
_entry.id   AF-A0A9D9BPH3-F1
#
_cell.length_a   1.000
_cell.length_b   1.000
_cell.length_c   1.000
_cell.angle_alpha   90.00
_cell.angle_beta   90.00
_cell.angle_gamma   90.00
#
_symmetry.space_group_name_H-M   'P 1'
#
loop_
_entity.id
_entity.type
_entity.pdbx_description
1 polymer ?
#
loop_
_entity_poly.entity_id
_entity_poly.type
_entity_poly.pdbx_seq_one_letter_code
_entity_poly.pdbx_strand_id
1 'polypeptide(L)'
;MKTLKNIHTHNRKENTWSRIFQALMVVAMLFIASDIYAQNNEVQFEVYTTSATKATQYLLADEVALRDCAAVQCEQLTTLKIGTKVRLLAKSNIPNTINGVTSRWYKVQMGPEIGWIWGGLISQKTMISEQNPGVKFVFGEAGVDFKGYKRFQIRAVKNGEEVDKIFVNSETLRHELVNLFDDKNKTYGLDIISLCPENNESCSVEDSTSYIVFKDNKLMQTNSLAVFEKAKTNKTSVAVSCDVEFK
;
A
#
# COMPACT_ATOMS: atom_id res chain seq x y z
N MET A 1 27.05 -73.76 47.74
CA MET A 1 26.22 -72.54 47.76
C MET A 1 27.04 -71.40 47.15
N LYS A 2 26.85 -71.11 45.86
CA LYS A 2 27.39 -69.93 45.17
C LYS A 2 26.25 -69.28 44.40
N THR A 3 26.06 -68.00 44.69
CA THR A 3 24.96 -67.12 44.31
C THR A 3 25.03 -66.63 42.86
N LEU A 4 23.84 -66.42 42.30
CA LEU A 4 23.51 -65.73 41.05
C LEU A 4 24.23 -64.39 40.86
N LYS A 5 24.63 -64.10 39.61
CA LYS A 5 24.45 -62.78 38.98
C LYS A 5 24.76 -62.85 37.47
N ASN A 6 23.74 -62.67 36.65
CA ASN A 6 23.86 -62.04 35.34
C ASN A 6 22.54 -61.34 35.05
N ILE A 7 22.54 -60.01 35.17
CA ILE A 7 21.44 -59.15 34.75
C ILE A 7 21.96 -58.26 33.63
N HIS A 8 21.19 -58.30 32.55
CA HIS A 8 21.23 -57.49 31.34
C HIS A 8 21.74 -56.05 31.50
N THR A 9 22.75 -55.71 30.72
CA THR A 9 23.09 -54.33 30.35
C THR A 9 23.34 -54.24 28.85
N HIS A 10 22.27 -54.14 28.04
CA HIS A 10 22.43 -53.82 26.62
C HIS A 10 21.40 -52.84 26.02
N ASN A 11 20.42 -52.34 26.78
CA ASN A 11 19.32 -51.53 26.20
C ASN A 11 19.34 -50.03 26.53
N ARG A 12 20.36 -49.49 27.23
CA ARG A 12 20.34 -48.08 27.69
C ARG A 12 20.96 -47.07 26.72
N LYS A 13 21.92 -47.46 25.87
CA LYS A 13 22.67 -46.54 25.00
C LYS A 13 21.96 -46.20 23.67
N GLU A 14 21.25 -47.15 23.07
CA GLU A 14 20.57 -46.90 21.78
C GLU A 14 19.40 -45.91 21.92
N ASN A 15 18.68 -45.97 23.04
CA ASN A 15 17.50 -45.14 23.28
C ASN A 15 17.84 -43.66 23.52
N THR A 16 19.02 -43.36 24.09
CA THR A 16 19.47 -41.97 24.29
C THR A 16 19.92 -41.30 23.00
N TRP A 17 20.56 -42.06 22.09
CA TRP A 17 21.04 -41.52 20.82
C TRP A 17 19.87 -41.23 19.86
N SER A 18 18.86 -42.10 19.84
CA SER A 18 17.60 -41.87 19.12
C SER A 18 16.87 -40.61 19.57
N ARG A 19 16.77 -40.37 20.89
CA ARG A 19 16.11 -39.19 21.45
C ARG A 19 16.86 -37.89 21.18
N ILE A 20 18.20 -37.91 21.20
CA ILE A 20 19.03 -36.75 20.84
C ILE A 20 18.87 -36.44 19.34
N PHE A 21 18.86 -37.46 18.49
CA PHE A 21 18.67 -37.29 17.06
C PHE A 21 17.27 -36.76 16.71
N GLN A 22 16.23 -37.26 17.39
CA GLN A 22 14.86 -36.75 17.27
C GLN A 22 14.74 -35.30 17.74
N ALA A 23 15.36 -34.94 18.86
CA ALA A 23 15.37 -33.57 19.36
C ALA A 23 16.06 -32.60 18.38
N LEU A 24 17.20 -33.01 17.80
CA LEU A 24 17.91 -32.23 16.77
C LEU A 24 17.06 -32.10 15.49
N MET A 25 16.33 -33.14 15.09
CA MET A 25 15.39 -33.09 13.97
C MET A 25 14.24 -32.10 14.20
N VAL A 26 13.63 -32.11 15.39
CA VAL A 26 12.55 -31.18 15.76
C VAL A 26 13.05 -29.73 15.81
N VAL A 27 14.25 -29.50 16.35
CA VAL A 27 14.88 -28.18 16.38
C VAL A 27 15.18 -27.71 14.94
N ALA A 28 15.71 -28.57 14.08
CA ALA A 28 15.95 -28.24 12.67
C ALA A 28 14.63 -27.92 11.92
N MET A 29 13.56 -28.67 12.16
CA MET A 29 12.24 -28.37 11.59
C MET A 29 11.67 -27.03 12.08
N LEU A 30 11.90 -26.66 13.35
CA LEU A 30 11.49 -25.36 13.89
C LEU A 30 12.28 -24.20 13.27
N PHE A 31 13.57 -24.38 12.98
CA PHE A 31 14.36 -23.40 12.24
C PHE A 31 13.88 -23.27 10.78
N ILE A 32 13.65 -24.38 10.08
CA ILE A 32 13.14 -24.36 8.69
C ILE A 32 11.75 -23.73 8.61
N ALA A 33 10.88 -23.96 9.60
CA ALA A 33 9.54 -23.38 9.63
C ALA A 33 9.54 -21.85 9.86
N SER A 34 10.59 -21.30 10.48
CA SER A 34 10.68 -19.86 10.73
C SER A 34 10.97 -19.05 9.45
N ASP A 35 11.66 -19.63 8.47
CA ASP A 35 11.97 -18.98 7.20
C ASP A 35 10.79 -18.97 6.21
N ILE A 36 9.78 -19.82 6.42
CA ILE A 36 8.62 -19.95 5.52
C ILE A 36 7.61 -18.79 5.69
N TYR A 37 7.65 -18.04 6.80
CA TYR A 37 6.76 -16.91 7.06
C TYR A 37 7.17 -15.59 6.40
N ALA A 38 8.25 -15.55 5.62
CA ALA A 38 8.79 -14.32 5.04
C ALA A 38 8.38 -14.06 3.56
N GLN A 39 7.21 -14.53 3.11
CA GLN A 39 6.66 -14.12 1.80
C GLN A 39 6.03 -12.71 1.82
N ASN A 40 6.54 -11.80 2.65
CA ASN A 40 6.10 -10.41 2.65
C ASN A 40 6.84 -9.66 1.55
N ASN A 41 6.11 -9.31 0.48
CA ASN A 41 6.64 -8.44 -0.58
C ASN A 41 7.10 -7.11 0.02
N GLU A 42 8.38 -6.79 -0.13
CA GLU A 42 8.97 -5.53 0.33
C GLU A 42 8.43 -4.37 -0.51
N VAL A 43 7.98 -3.29 0.14
CA VAL A 43 7.71 -2.02 -0.53
C VAL A 43 9.04 -1.40 -0.92
N GLN A 44 9.31 -1.33 -2.22
CA GLN A 44 10.56 -0.84 -2.77
C GLN A 44 10.38 0.34 -3.71
N PHE A 45 11.36 1.22 -3.68
CA PHE A 45 11.52 2.35 -4.59
C PHE A 45 12.89 2.33 -5.25
N GLU A 46 12.90 2.86 -6.48
CA GLU A 46 14.13 3.20 -7.20
C GLU A 46 14.78 4.44 -6.59
N VAL A 47 16.11 4.46 -6.60
CA VAL A 47 16.91 5.57 -6.10
C VAL A 47 17.59 6.27 -7.27
N TYR A 48 18.10 7.48 -7.04
CA TYR A 48 18.62 8.34 -8.11
C TYR A 48 19.73 7.67 -8.93
N THR A 49 20.57 6.85 -8.27
CA THR A 49 21.66 6.12 -8.92
C THR A 49 21.18 5.00 -9.83
N THR A 50 19.98 4.44 -9.61
CA THR A 50 19.40 3.37 -10.44
C THR A 50 18.42 3.92 -11.47
N SER A 51 17.65 4.95 -11.13
CA SER A 51 16.74 5.63 -12.05
C SER A 51 16.43 7.06 -11.59
N ALA A 52 17.05 8.04 -12.24
CA ALA A 52 16.80 9.45 -11.95
C ALA A 52 15.33 9.86 -12.13
N THR A 53 14.63 9.27 -13.10
CA THR A 53 13.22 9.59 -13.41
C THR A 53 12.23 8.99 -12.42
N LYS A 54 12.55 7.82 -11.83
CA LYS A 54 11.70 7.13 -10.84
C LYS A 54 12.06 7.44 -9.38
N ALA A 55 13.19 8.11 -9.14
CA ALA A 55 13.66 8.45 -7.80
C ALA A 55 12.93 9.63 -7.14
N THR A 56 11.98 10.27 -7.83
CA THR A 56 11.20 11.36 -7.26
C THR A 56 9.87 10.81 -6.77
N GLN A 57 9.61 10.95 -5.47
CA GLN A 57 8.42 10.40 -4.82
C GLN A 57 7.73 11.44 -3.94
N TYR A 58 6.50 11.15 -3.52
CA TYR A 58 5.74 11.96 -2.57
C TYR A 58 5.55 11.20 -1.26
N LEU A 59 5.42 11.93 -0.15
CA LEU A 59 5.13 11.32 1.14
C LEU A 59 3.67 10.86 1.24
N LEU A 60 3.47 9.66 1.78
CA LEU A 60 2.17 9.06 2.07
C LEU A 60 1.66 9.43 3.46
N ALA A 61 2.56 9.48 4.44
CA ALA A 61 2.22 9.83 5.81
C ALA A 61 2.36 11.33 6.06
N ASP A 62 1.67 11.81 7.08
CA ASP A 62 1.89 13.16 7.62
C ASP A 62 2.86 13.12 8.79
N GLU A 63 3.41 14.28 9.14
CA GLU A 63 4.38 14.46 10.21
C GLU A 63 5.56 13.47 10.15
N VAL A 64 6.12 13.27 8.96
CA VAL A 64 7.21 12.31 8.73
C VAL A 64 8.52 12.87 9.31
N ALA A 65 9.07 12.17 10.31
CA ALA A 65 10.38 12.48 10.86
C ALA A 65 11.50 12.24 9.83
N LEU A 66 12.20 13.31 9.44
CA LEU A 66 13.45 13.22 8.68
C LEU A 66 14.60 13.00 9.67
N ARG A 67 15.36 11.91 9.51
CA ARG A 67 16.37 11.50 10.49
C ARG A 67 17.81 11.59 9.98
N ASP A 68 18.77 11.70 10.90
CA ASP A 68 20.20 11.75 10.57
C ASP A 68 20.77 10.37 10.17
N CYS A 69 20.18 9.28 10.65
CA CYS A 69 20.48 7.91 10.24
C CYS A 69 19.23 7.05 9.94
N ALA A 70 19.46 5.88 9.35
CA ALA A 70 18.46 4.94 8.85
C ALA A 70 17.81 4.07 9.95
N ALA A 71 17.28 4.69 11.01
CA ALA A 71 16.58 3.97 12.08
C ALA A 71 15.63 4.89 12.88
N VAL A 72 14.66 4.30 13.58
CA VAL A 72 13.64 5.07 14.35
C VAL A 72 14.27 5.80 15.55
N GLN A 73 15.31 5.24 16.15
CA GLN A 73 16.02 5.82 17.29
C GLN A 73 17.01 6.93 16.92
N CYS A 74 17.21 7.18 15.63
CA CYS A 74 18.10 8.24 15.12
C CYS A 74 17.54 9.63 15.43
N GLU A 75 18.40 10.65 15.46
CA GLU A 75 17.98 12.03 15.72
C GLU A 75 17.00 12.51 14.65
N GLN A 76 15.92 13.15 15.07
CA GLN A 76 14.97 13.78 14.17
C GLN A 76 15.46 15.19 13.83
N LEU A 77 15.86 15.39 12.58
CA LEU A 77 16.32 16.67 12.05
C LEU A 77 15.17 17.65 11.87
N THR A 78 14.04 17.16 11.34
CA THR A 78 12.83 17.95 11.11
C THR A 78 11.61 17.03 10.90
N THR A 79 10.44 17.64 10.68
CA THR A 79 9.17 16.98 10.37
C THR A 79 8.68 17.42 9.00
N LEU A 80 8.33 16.46 8.14
CA LEU A 80 7.84 16.70 6.78
C LEU A 80 6.34 16.45 6.69
N LYS A 81 5.63 17.32 5.97
CA LYS A 81 4.20 17.19 5.74
C LYS A 81 3.87 16.13 4.70
N ILE A 82 2.68 15.55 4.78
CA ILE A 82 2.14 14.66 3.74
C ILE A 82 2.17 15.30 2.34
N GLY A 83 2.42 14.50 1.31
CA GLY A 83 2.51 14.98 -0.07
C GLY A 83 3.72 15.88 -0.34
N THR A 84 4.69 15.97 0.57
CA THR A 84 5.98 16.57 0.31
C THR A 84 6.71 15.78 -0.77
N LYS A 85 7.26 16.48 -1.76
CA LYS A 85 8.04 15.90 -2.85
C LYS A 85 9.49 15.70 -2.40
N VAL A 86 10.00 14.49 -2.53
CA VAL A 86 11.36 14.12 -2.14
C VAL A 86 12.09 13.41 -3.27
N ARG A 87 13.42 13.53 -3.30
CA ARG A 87 14.28 12.76 -4.19
C ARG A 87 15.01 11.68 -3.39
N LEU A 88 14.84 10.42 -3.78
CA LEU A 88 15.49 9.28 -3.13
C LEU A 88 16.92 9.14 -3.66
N LEU A 89 17.92 9.34 -2.81
CA LEU A 89 19.35 9.31 -3.16
C LEU A 89 19.96 7.91 -2.99
N ALA A 90 19.58 7.21 -1.92
CA ALA A 90 20.08 5.88 -1.57
C ALA A 90 19.06 5.13 -0.70
N LYS A 91 19.29 3.83 -0.48
CA LYS A 91 18.48 3.00 0.41
C LYS A 91 19.36 2.14 1.33
N SER A 92 18.88 1.82 2.52
CA SER A 92 19.56 0.91 3.44
C SER A 92 19.66 -0.50 2.85
N ASN A 93 20.66 -1.28 3.26
CA ASN A 93 20.81 -2.65 2.77
C ASN A 93 19.70 -3.56 3.28
N ILE A 94 19.38 -3.42 4.58
CA ILE A 94 18.45 -4.27 5.31
C ILE A 94 17.08 -3.57 5.39
N PRO A 95 15.97 -4.26 5.05
CA PRO A 95 14.63 -3.74 5.25
C PRO A 95 14.22 -3.84 6.73
N ASN A 96 13.29 -2.97 7.15
CA ASN A 96 12.63 -3.05 8.45
C ASN A 96 11.13 -3.22 8.26
N THR A 97 10.53 -4.02 9.14
CA THR A 97 9.08 -4.18 9.22
C THR A 97 8.54 -3.29 10.34
N ILE A 98 7.63 -2.38 10.00
CA ILE A 98 6.95 -1.50 10.96
C ILE A 98 5.46 -1.56 10.64
N ASN A 99 4.63 -1.83 11.64
CA ASN A 99 3.17 -1.98 11.50
C ASN A 99 2.74 -2.96 10.40
N GLY A 100 3.51 -4.02 10.17
CA GLY A 100 3.21 -5.05 9.15
C GLY A 100 3.62 -4.69 7.73
N VAL A 101 4.14 -3.49 7.47
CA VAL A 101 4.75 -3.14 6.18
C VAL A 101 6.25 -3.38 6.26
N THR A 102 6.82 -4.05 5.27
CA THR A 102 8.27 -4.25 5.15
C THR A 102 8.84 -3.30 4.12
N SER A 103 9.78 -2.43 4.51
CA SER A 103 10.46 -1.52 3.59
C SER A 103 11.83 -1.09 4.11
N ARG A 104 12.70 -0.65 3.21
CA ARG A 104 14.01 -0.06 3.54
C ARG A 104 13.88 1.39 4.02
N TRP A 105 14.95 1.88 4.64
CA TRP A 105 15.13 3.32 4.82
C TRP A 105 15.70 3.93 3.56
N TYR A 106 15.25 5.13 3.24
CA TYR A 106 15.68 5.87 2.07
C TYR A 106 16.34 7.16 2.50
N LYS A 107 17.55 7.39 1.99
CA LYS A 107 18.20 8.70 2.09
C LYS A 107 17.53 9.60 1.09
N VAL A 108 16.97 10.71 1.54
CA VAL A 108 16.18 11.62 0.71
C VAL A 108 16.74 13.02 0.73
N GLN A 109 16.49 13.74 -0.36
CA GLN A 109 16.77 15.17 -0.49
C GLN A 109 15.46 15.92 -0.69
N MET A 110 15.29 17.00 0.07
CA MET A 110 14.20 17.97 -0.06
C MET A 110 14.80 19.37 0.05
N GLY A 111 14.94 20.05 -1.09
CA GLY A 111 15.67 21.33 -1.12
C GLY A 111 17.11 21.16 -0.60
N PRO A 112 17.55 21.96 0.41
CA PRO A 112 18.87 21.83 1.02
C PRO A 112 18.97 20.68 2.04
N GLU A 113 17.84 20.17 2.53
CA GLU A 113 17.81 19.19 3.60
C GLU A 113 18.04 17.77 3.07
N ILE A 114 18.84 17.01 3.80
CA ILE A 114 19.16 15.61 3.50
C ILE A 114 19.03 14.82 4.79
N GLY A 115 18.33 13.69 4.73
CA GLY A 115 18.20 12.78 5.84
C GLY A 115 17.60 11.45 5.40
N TRP A 116 17.13 10.67 6.36
CA TRP A 116 16.57 9.34 6.14
C TRP A 116 15.11 9.30 6.56
N ILE A 117 14.30 8.64 5.72
CA ILE A 117 12.90 8.31 6.03
C ILE A 117 12.67 6.82 5.80
N TRP A 118 11.78 6.23 6.58
CA TRP A 118 11.40 4.83 6.37
C TRP A 118 10.43 4.72 5.18
N GLY A 119 10.68 3.75 4.28
CA GLY A 119 10.00 3.67 2.99
C GLY A 119 8.50 3.40 3.05
N GLY A 120 7.99 2.82 4.13
CA GLY A 120 6.55 2.66 4.34
C GLY A 120 5.79 4.00 4.53
N LEU A 121 6.50 5.13 4.66
CA LEU A 121 5.93 6.48 4.70
C LEU A 121 5.96 7.19 3.34
N ILE A 122 6.49 6.53 2.29
CA ILE A 122 6.58 7.03 0.93
C ILE A 122 5.41 6.46 0.12
N SER A 123 4.81 7.29 -0.73
CA SER A 123 3.71 6.91 -1.60
C SER A 123 4.20 5.97 -2.69
N GLN A 124 3.57 4.79 -2.81
CA GLN A 124 3.85 3.82 -3.88
C GLN A 124 3.30 4.29 -5.23
N LYS A 125 2.19 5.05 -5.20
CA LYS A 125 1.66 5.73 -6.38
C LYS A 125 1.06 7.07 -6.02
N THR A 126 1.34 8.08 -6.83
CA THR A 126 0.73 9.41 -6.71
C THR A 126 -0.04 9.72 -7.98
N MET A 127 -1.27 10.18 -7.82
CA MET A 127 -2.14 10.63 -8.90
C MET A 127 -2.53 12.08 -8.62
N ILE A 128 -2.81 12.86 -9.66
CA ILE A 128 -3.23 14.27 -9.54
C ILE A 128 -4.69 14.32 -9.97
N SER A 129 -5.54 14.95 -9.17
CA SER A 129 -6.95 15.14 -9.50
C SER A 129 -7.13 15.88 -10.83
N GLU A 130 -7.99 15.35 -11.69
CA GLU A 130 -8.39 15.95 -12.96
C GLU A 130 -9.38 17.10 -12.72
N GLN A 131 -10.23 16.99 -11.69
CA GLN A 131 -11.19 18.03 -11.35
C GLN A 131 -10.55 19.22 -10.62
N ASN A 132 -9.48 18.96 -9.86
CA ASN A 132 -8.77 19.97 -9.08
C ASN A 132 -7.26 19.62 -8.98
N PRO A 133 -6.41 20.14 -9.88
CA PRO A 133 -4.97 19.84 -9.90
C PRO A 133 -4.20 20.20 -8.61
N GLY A 134 -4.81 20.98 -7.70
CA GLY A 134 -4.27 21.23 -6.36
C GLY A 134 -4.35 20.02 -5.41
N VAL A 135 -5.22 19.05 -5.72
CA VAL A 135 -5.40 17.82 -4.96
C VAL A 135 -4.55 16.69 -5.57
N LYS A 136 -3.83 15.98 -4.71
CA LYS A 136 -3.12 14.75 -5.05
C LYS A 136 -3.73 13.58 -4.30
N PHE A 137 -3.74 12.41 -4.93
CA PHE A 137 -4.07 11.15 -4.29
C PHE A 137 -2.77 10.36 -4.09
N VAL A 138 -2.41 10.11 -2.83
CA VAL A 138 -1.25 9.29 -2.48
C VAL A 138 -1.73 7.92 -2.00
N PHE A 139 -1.18 6.87 -2.61
CA PHE A 139 -1.51 5.48 -2.36
C PHE A 139 -0.32 4.72 -1.78
N GLY A 140 -0.60 3.81 -0.85
CA GLY A 140 0.36 2.81 -0.41
C GLY A 140 -0.22 1.90 0.67
N GLU A 141 0.63 0.99 1.15
CA GLU A 141 0.29 0.10 2.26
C GLU A 141 0.05 0.88 3.56
N ALA A 142 -0.92 0.38 4.34
CA ALA A 142 -1.25 0.87 5.68
C ALA A 142 -0.84 -0.11 6.78
N GLY A 143 -0.36 -1.30 6.41
CA GLY A 143 -0.02 -2.38 7.34
C GLY A 143 -0.99 -3.55 7.25
N VAL A 144 -1.16 -4.23 8.37
CA VAL A 144 -2.12 -5.34 8.52
C VAL A 144 -3.22 -4.97 9.51
N ASP A 145 -4.41 -5.53 9.32
CA ASP A 145 -5.51 -5.42 10.28
C ASP A 145 -5.31 -6.37 11.48
N PHE A 146 -6.25 -6.35 12.44
CA PHE A 146 -6.19 -7.21 13.63
C PHE A 146 -6.31 -8.71 13.32
N LYS A 147 -6.76 -9.08 12.12
CA LYS A 147 -6.85 -10.46 11.63
C LYS A 147 -5.63 -10.85 10.79
N GLY A 148 -4.70 -9.92 10.57
CA GLY A 148 -3.51 -10.11 9.74
C GLY A 148 -3.73 -9.83 8.25
N TYR A 149 -4.90 -9.34 7.83
CA TYR A 149 -5.17 -9.02 6.43
C TYR A 149 -4.48 -7.73 6.00
N LYS A 150 -3.95 -7.72 4.79
CA LYS A 150 -3.22 -6.57 4.26
C LYS A 150 -4.17 -5.40 4.00
N ARG A 151 -3.77 -4.22 4.47
CA ARG A 151 -4.50 -2.96 4.31
C ARG A 151 -3.72 -1.99 3.44
N PHE A 152 -4.44 -1.32 2.58
CA PHE A 152 -3.98 -0.20 1.79
C PHE A 152 -4.71 1.07 2.20
N GLN A 153 -4.13 2.21 1.85
CA GLN A 153 -4.71 3.52 2.09
C GLN A 153 -4.58 4.39 0.84
N ILE A 154 -5.61 5.18 0.60
CA ILE A 154 -5.58 6.30 -0.34
C ILE A 154 -5.89 7.54 0.47
N ARG A 155 -5.07 8.57 0.32
CA ARG A 155 -5.25 9.86 0.97
C ARG A 155 -5.35 10.95 -0.09
N ALA A 156 -6.38 11.76 0.01
CA ALA A 156 -6.49 13.00 -0.73
C ALA A 156 -5.70 14.08 0.02
N VAL A 157 -4.81 14.77 -0.67
CA VAL A 157 -3.87 15.73 -0.08
C VAL A 157 -3.95 17.04 -0.83
N LYS A 158 -4.05 18.15 -0.11
CA LYS A 158 -4.04 19.50 -0.68
C LYS A 158 -3.16 20.39 0.16
N ASN A 159 -2.22 21.09 -0.48
CA ASN A 159 -1.32 22.05 0.19
C ASN A 159 -0.55 21.50 1.41
N GLY A 160 -0.21 20.21 1.40
CA GLY A 160 0.50 19.55 2.50
C GLY A 160 -0.39 19.14 3.67
N GLU A 161 -1.70 19.11 3.49
CA GLU A 161 -2.67 18.66 4.49
C GLU A 161 -3.51 17.50 3.94
N GLU A 162 -3.86 16.54 4.79
CA GLU A 162 -4.79 15.48 4.46
C GLU A 162 -6.22 16.05 4.41
N VAL A 163 -6.85 15.93 3.24
CA VAL A 163 -8.24 16.34 3.01
C VAL A 163 -9.19 15.22 3.44
N ASP A 164 -8.88 13.99 3.05
CA ASP A 164 -9.65 12.82 3.41
C ASP A 164 -8.80 11.55 3.20
N LYS A 165 -9.25 10.45 3.81
CA LYS A 165 -8.55 9.16 3.78
C LYS A 165 -9.55 8.01 3.74
N ILE A 166 -9.24 7.02 2.91
CA ILE A 166 -9.96 5.76 2.89
C ILE A 166 -8.97 4.58 2.97
N PHE A 167 -9.43 3.49 3.59
CA PHE A 167 -8.69 2.23 3.62
C PHE A 167 -9.33 1.22 2.68
N VAL A 168 -8.49 0.40 2.05
CA VAL A 168 -8.90 -0.69 1.18
C VAL A 168 -8.28 -1.97 1.70
N ASN A 169 -9.09 -2.99 1.97
CA ASN A 169 -8.58 -4.31 2.34
C ASN A 169 -8.44 -5.14 1.07
N SER A 170 -7.27 -5.72 0.84
CA SER A 170 -7.03 -6.60 -0.29
C SER A 170 -5.73 -7.37 -0.07
N GLU A 171 -5.71 -8.65 -0.45
CA GLU A 171 -4.49 -9.47 -0.41
C GLU A 171 -3.66 -9.32 -1.70
N THR A 172 -4.29 -8.90 -2.79
CA THR A 172 -3.70 -8.90 -4.14
C THR A 172 -3.48 -7.50 -4.70
N LEU A 173 -3.98 -6.46 -4.04
CA LEU A 173 -3.83 -5.10 -4.54
C LEU A 173 -2.36 -4.69 -4.54
N ARG A 174 -1.92 -4.06 -5.63
CA ARG A 174 -0.59 -3.48 -5.79
C ARG A 174 -0.71 -2.13 -6.49
N HIS A 175 0.32 -1.31 -6.41
CA HIS A 175 0.26 0.08 -6.88
C HIS A 175 0.00 0.20 -8.39
N GLU A 176 0.39 -0.79 -9.19
CA GLU A 176 0.12 -0.85 -10.63
C GLU A 176 -1.38 -0.95 -10.95
N LEU A 177 -2.16 -1.56 -10.05
CA LEU A 177 -3.59 -1.82 -10.21
C LEU A 177 -4.49 -0.68 -9.72
N VAL A 178 -3.91 0.40 -9.22
CA VAL A 178 -4.63 1.58 -8.73
C VAL A 178 -4.47 2.70 -9.74
N ASN A 179 -5.50 3.10 -10.47
CA ASN A 179 -5.36 4.10 -11.54
C ASN A 179 -6.40 5.20 -11.41
N LEU A 180 -6.01 6.43 -11.73
CA LEU A 180 -6.99 7.50 -11.92
C LEU A 180 -7.61 7.30 -13.29
N PHE A 181 -8.93 7.19 -13.31
CA PHE A 181 -9.69 7.03 -14.54
C PHE A 181 -9.73 8.34 -15.31
N ASP A 182 -9.27 8.30 -16.56
CA ASP A 182 -9.37 9.38 -17.53
C ASP A 182 -10.79 9.39 -18.12
N ASP A 183 -11.70 10.15 -17.49
CA ASP A 183 -13.06 10.37 -18.00
C ASP A 183 -13.02 11.40 -19.13
N LYS A 184 -12.50 10.98 -20.30
CA LYS A 184 -12.37 11.82 -21.51
C LYS A 184 -13.66 12.54 -21.88
N ASN A 185 -14.80 11.89 -21.65
CA ASN A 185 -16.12 12.42 -21.98
C ASN A 185 -16.74 13.25 -20.83
N LYS A 186 -16.06 13.39 -19.69
CA LYS A 186 -16.52 14.07 -18.47
C LYS A 186 -17.91 13.63 -18.02
N THR A 187 -18.23 12.36 -18.28
CA THR A 187 -19.48 11.66 -18.01
C THR A 187 -19.90 11.83 -16.55
N TYR A 188 -18.94 11.69 -15.64
CA TYR A 188 -19.15 11.80 -14.20
C TYR A 188 -18.78 13.19 -13.71
N GLY A 189 -17.71 13.79 -14.27
CA GLY A 189 -17.15 15.05 -13.76
C GLY A 189 -16.68 14.95 -12.31
N LEU A 190 -16.13 13.80 -11.96
CA LEU A 190 -15.59 13.46 -10.65
C LEU A 190 -14.23 12.80 -10.86
N ASP A 191 -13.38 12.82 -9.84
CA ASP A 191 -12.19 11.98 -9.84
C ASP A 191 -12.58 10.56 -9.42
N ILE A 192 -12.25 9.58 -10.26
CA ILE A 192 -12.55 8.17 -10.02
C ILE A 192 -11.24 7.41 -10.06
N ILE A 193 -10.90 6.74 -8.96
CA ILE A 193 -9.73 5.87 -8.87
C ILE A 193 -10.22 4.43 -8.99
N SER A 194 -9.84 3.74 -10.05
CA SER A 194 -10.10 2.32 -10.24
C SER A 194 -9.16 1.46 -9.42
N LEU A 195 -9.72 0.38 -8.85
CA LEU A 195 -9.00 -0.68 -8.16
C LEU A 195 -9.19 -1.98 -8.95
N CYS A 196 -8.18 -2.34 -9.73
CA CYS A 196 -8.26 -3.50 -10.62
C CYS A 196 -7.84 -4.81 -9.94
N PRO A 197 -8.45 -5.94 -10.32
CA PRO A 197 -7.97 -7.26 -9.93
C PRO A 197 -6.66 -7.60 -10.68
N GLU A 198 -5.83 -8.45 -10.08
CA GLU A 198 -4.51 -8.84 -10.62
C GLU A 198 -4.54 -9.48 -12.02
N ASN A 199 -5.68 -10.05 -12.43
CA ASN A 199 -5.79 -10.81 -13.67
C ASN A 199 -5.90 -9.93 -14.93
N ASN A 200 -5.96 -8.60 -14.78
CA ASN A 200 -6.13 -7.69 -15.90
C ASN A 200 -4.85 -6.85 -16.12
N GLU A 201 -4.20 -7.06 -17.28
CA GLU A 201 -2.98 -6.32 -17.68
C GLU A 201 -3.24 -4.83 -17.95
N SER A 202 -4.50 -4.44 -18.15
CA SER A 202 -4.92 -3.05 -18.31
C SER A 202 -6.06 -2.72 -17.37
N CYS A 203 -5.95 -1.61 -16.65
CA CYS A 203 -6.97 -1.19 -15.70
C CYS A 203 -7.96 -0.24 -16.38
N SER A 204 -8.92 -0.81 -17.11
CA SER A 204 -10.07 -0.05 -17.64
C SER A 204 -11.19 -0.01 -16.59
N VAL A 205 -12.16 0.91 -16.76
CA VAL A 205 -13.34 0.95 -15.89
C VAL A 205 -14.15 -0.34 -16.01
N GLU A 206 -14.28 -0.91 -17.20
CA GLU A 206 -15.07 -2.13 -17.42
C GLU A 206 -14.47 -3.35 -16.68
N ASP A 207 -13.16 -3.31 -16.45
CA ASP A 207 -12.37 -4.34 -15.78
C ASP A 207 -12.27 -4.19 -14.26
N SER A 208 -12.75 -3.07 -13.72
CA SER A 208 -12.61 -2.70 -12.32
C SER A 208 -13.78 -3.19 -11.49
N THR A 209 -13.48 -3.93 -10.41
CA THR A 209 -14.51 -4.47 -9.50
C THR A 209 -14.84 -3.50 -8.36
N SER A 210 -13.97 -2.52 -8.11
CA SER A 210 -14.17 -1.49 -7.09
C SER A 210 -13.55 -0.17 -7.51
N TYR A 211 -14.18 0.92 -7.06
CA TYR A 211 -13.80 2.29 -7.37
C TYR A 211 -13.75 3.12 -6.09
N ILE A 212 -12.84 4.07 -6.06
CA ILE A 212 -12.83 5.15 -5.07
C ILE A 212 -13.19 6.45 -5.79
N VAL A 213 -14.32 7.03 -5.43
CA VAL A 213 -14.79 8.31 -5.96
C VAL A 213 -14.36 9.41 -4.99
N PHE A 214 -13.79 10.50 -5.52
CA PHE A 214 -13.55 11.71 -4.75
C PHE A 214 -14.57 12.79 -5.13
N LYS A 215 -15.44 13.14 -4.19
CA LYS A 215 -16.51 14.12 -4.38
C LYS A 215 -16.66 14.93 -3.10
N ASP A 216 -16.83 16.25 -3.22
CA ASP A 216 -17.08 17.15 -2.07
C ASP A 216 -16.04 17.00 -0.95
N ASN A 217 -14.75 16.87 -1.33
CA ASN A 217 -13.64 16.60 -0.41
C ASN A 217 -13.75 15.28 0.37
N LYS A 218 -14.48 14.29 -0.15
CA LYS A 218 -14.65 12.97 0.46
C LYS A 218 -14.33 11.84 -0.50
N LEU A 219 -13.58 10.85 0.00
CA LEU A 219 -13.30 9.59 -0.65
C LEU A 219 -14.38 8.57 -0.29
N MET A 220 -14.98 7.96 -1.29
CA MET A 220 -16.06 6.99 -1.12
C MET A 220 -15.75 5.76 -1.96
N GLN A 221 -15.83 4.58 -1.35
CA GLN A 221 -15.72 3.32 -2.08
C GLN A 221 -17.08 2.88 -2.63
N THR A 222 -17.10 2.43 -3.88
CA THR A 222 -18.29 1.89 -4.55
C THR A 222 -17.90 0.77 -5.51
N ASN A 223 -18.85 -0.11 -5.84
CA ASN A 223 -18.67 -1.13 -6.87
C ASN A 223 -19.42 -0.78 -8.17
N SER A 224 -20.09 0.36 -8.21
CA SER A 224 -20.81 0.85 -9.37
C SER A 224 -20.71 2.37 -9.50
N LEU A 225 -20.54 2.84 -10.74
CA LEU A 225 -20.50 4.26 -11.08
C LEU A 225 -21.85 4.82 -11.54
N ALA A 226 -22.87 3.97 -11.72
CA ALA A 226 -24.17 4.37 -12.27
C ALA A 226 -24.86 5.49 -11.46
N VAL A 227 -24.64 5.52 -10.14
CA VAL A 227 -25.19 6.54 -9.23
C VAL A 227 -24.56 7.93 -9.46
N PHE A 228 -23.41 7.98 -10.14
CA PHE A 228 -22.65 9.21 -10.39
C PHE A 228 -22.74 9.70 -11.84
N GLU A 229 -23.41 8.97 -12.74
CA GLU A 229 -23.61 9.42 -14.12
C GLU A 229 -24.40 10.72 -14.11
N LYS A 230 -23.88 11.75 -14.80
CA LYS A 230 -24.67 12.96 -15.01
C LYS A 230 -25.90 12.58 -15.84
N ALA A 231 -27.08 12.96 -15.34
CA ALA A 231 -28.31 12.82 -16.12
C ALA A 231 -28.11 13.50 -17.48
N LYS A 232 -28.21 12.73 -18.57
CA LYS A 232 -28.33 13.30 -19.91
C LYS A 232 -29.61 14.13 -19.91
N THR A 233 -29.51 15.45 -19.78
CA THR A 233 -30.61 16.34 -20.11
C THR A 233 -30.87 16.21 -21.60
N ASN A 234 -31.79 15.31 -21.97
CA ASN A 234 -32.45 15.40 -23.26
C ASN A 234 -33.23 16.72 -23.25
N LYS A 235 -32.65 17.77 -23.83
CA LYS A 235 -33.44 18.91 -24.31
C LYS A 235 -34.24 18.41 -25.52
N THR A 236 -35.33 17.72 -25.25
CA THR A 236 -36.44 17.64 -26.20
C THR A 236 -37.40 18.74 -25.81
N SER A 237 -37.20 19.93 -26.37
CA SER A 237 -38.24 20.95 -26.38
C SER A 237 -39.38 20.44 -27.27
N VAL A 238 -40.31 19.68 -26.70
CA VAL A 238 -41.64 19.56 -27.27
C VAL A 238 -42.37 20.83 -26.85
N ALA A 239 -42.32 21.85 -27.70
CA ALA A 239 -43.23 22.97 -27.62
C ALA A 239 -44.63 22.42 -27.96
N VAL A 240 -45.44 22.17 -26.92
CA VAL A 240 -46.88 21.99 -27.09
C VAL A 240 -47.46 23.40 -27.24
N SER A 241 -47.73 23.79 -28.48
CA SER A 241 -48.62 24.92 -28.76
C SER A 241 -50.05 24.47 -28.44
N CYS A 242 -50.66 25.07 -27.44
CA CYS A 242 -52.10 24.98 -27.23
C CYS A 242 -52.75 26.19 -27.90
N ASP A 243 -53.09 26.06 -29.18
CA ASP A 243 -54.11 26.92 -29.78
C ASP A 243 -55.48 26.33 -29.44
N VAL A 244 -56.24 27.07 -28.63
CA VAL A 244 -57.66 26.80 -28.41
C VAL A 244 -58.45 27.88 -29.15
N GLU A 245 -58.92 27.54 -30.35
CA GLU A 245 -59.97 28.28 -31.04
C GLU A 245 -61.30 28.08 -30.30
N PHE A 246 -61.92 29.18 -29.86
CA PHE A 246 -63.34 29.21 -29.54
C PHE A 246 -64.11 29.83 -30.70
N LYS A 247 -65.10 29.06 -31.18
CA LYS A 247 -66.11 29.40 -32.18
C LYS A 247 -66.93 30.64 -31.83
#